data_AF-A0A6H0QC73-F1
#
_entry.id   AF-A0A6H0QC73-F1
#
_cell.length_a   1.000
_cell.length_b   1.000
_cell.length_c   1.000
_cell.angle_alpha   90.00
_cell.angle_beta   90.00
_cell.angle_gamma   90.00
#
_symmetry.space_group_name_H-M   'P 1'
#
loop_
_entity.id
_entity.type
_entity.pdbx_description
1 polymer ?
#
loop_
_entity_poly.entity_id
_entity_poly.type
_entity_poly.pdbx_seq_one_letter_code
_entity_poly.pdbx_strand_id
1 'polypeptide(L)'
;LALLLGEWINRYMNFWGWTYFPINICFPSQLIPGAIILDVVLMLSGSMTLTAVAGGLGWGLIFYPSNWPVIAPLHQPVEYNGMMFTL
;
A
#
# COMPACT_ATOMS: atom_id res chain seq x y z
N LEU A 1 -7.88 -6.16 -6.69
CA LEU A 1 -8.25 -7.08 -5.58
C LEU A 1 -7.40 -8.37 -5.58
N ALA A 2 -7.27 -9.06 -6.71
CA ALA A 2 -6.51 -10.32 -6.79
C ALA A 2 -5.06 -10.22 -6.29
N LEU A 3 -4.34 -9.14 -6.63
CA LEU A 3 -2.98 -8.90 -6.15
C LEU A 3 -2.91 -8.91 -4.62
N LEU A 4 -3.71 -8.08 -3.94
CA LEU A 4 -3.71 -8.01 -2.48
C LEU A 4 -4.08 -9.33 -1.82
N LEU A 5 -5.05 -10.06 -2.37
CA LEU A 5 -5.41 -11.38 -1.86
C LEU A 5 -4.21 -12.35 -1.95
N GLY A 6 -3.58 -12.41 -3.12
CA GLY A 6 -2.39 -13.26 -3.35
C GLY A 6 -1.22 -12.86 -2.45
N GLU A 7 -0.99 -11.56 -2.29
CA GLU A 7 0.02 -11.06 -1.37
C GLU A 7 -0.29 -11.46 0.07
N TRP A 8 -1.47 -11.15 0.60
CA TRP A 8 -1.84 -11.48 1.96
C TRP A 8 -1.76 -12.99 2.25
N ILE A 9 -2.23 -13.84 1.34
CA ILE A 9 -2.08 -15.30 1.47
C ILE A 9 -0.59 -15.66 1.58
N ASN A 10 0.25 -15.10 0.71
CA ASN A 10 1.67 -15.39 0.74
C ASN A 10 2.36 -14.87 2.00
N ARG A 11 2.06 -13.64 2.45
CA ARG A 11 2.66 -13.04 3.66
C ARG A 11 2.30 -13.83 4.91
N TYR A 12 1.06 -14.30 5.02
CA TYR A 12 0.65 -15.12 6.17
C TYR A 12 1.19 -16.54 6.11
N MET A 13 1.05 -17.24 4.98
CA MET A 13 1.38 -18.67 4.92
C MET A 13 2.87 -18.94 4.77
N ASN A 14 3.60 -18.11 4.00
CA ASN A 14 5.02 -18.30 3.74
C ASN A 14 5.90 -17.41 4.62
N PHE A 15 5.75 -16.08 4.54
CA PHE A 15 6.64 -15.17 5.28
C PHE A 15 6.50 -15.37 6.79
N TRP A 16 5.28 -15.30 7.31
CA TRP A 16 5.02 -15.57 8.72
C TRP A 16 4.99 -17.07 9.05
N GLY A 17 4.17 -17.85 8.33
CA GLY A 17 3.91 -19.26 8.67
C GLY A 17 5.09 -20.21 8.48
N TRP A 18 5.95 -19.98 7.48
CA TRP A 18 7.08 -20.88 7.16
C TRP A 18 8.44 -20.29 7.54
N THR A 19 8.65 -19.00 7.30
CA THR A 19 9.95 -18.35 7.53
C THR A 19 9.99 -17.41 8.75
N TYR A 20 8.88 -17.30 9.48
CA TYR A 20 8.77 -16.61 10.77
C TYR A 20 9.08 -15.11 10.75
N PHE A 21 9.00 -14.45 9.58
CA PHE A 21 9.10 -13.00 9.51
C PHE A 21 7.84 -12.34 10.09
N PRO A 22 7.98 -11.38 11.02
CA PRO A 22 6.84 -10.65 11.57
C PRO A 22 5.97 -9.99 10.49
N ILE A 23 4.64 -10.03 10.67
CA ILE A 23 3.72 -9.44 9.67
C ILE A 23 3.92 -7.92 9.54
N ASN A 24 4.28 -7.24 10.62
CA ASN A 24 4.57 -5.80 10.63
C ASN A 24 5.85 -5.41 9.86
N ILE A 25 6.65 -6.36 9.36
CA ILE A 25 7.78 -6.06 8.46
C ILE A 25 7.53 -6.52 7.02
N CYS A 26 6.51 -7.36 6.79
CA CYS A 26 6.25 -7.97 5.49
C CYS A 26 4.83 -7.76 4.97
N PHE A 27 4.05 -6.82 5.53
CA PHE A 27 2.72 -6.47 5.02
C PHE A 27 2.78 -5.85 3.60
N PRO A 28 1.75 -6.06 2.75
CA PRO A 28 1.69 -5.46 1.42
C PRO A 28 1.24 -4.00 1.46
N SER A 29 1.47 -3.26 0.37
CA SER A 29 1.00 -1.89 0.22
C SER A 29 -0.52 -1.83 0.01
N GLN A 30 -1.15 -0.73 0.43
CA GLN A 30 -2.54 -0.42 0.15
C GLN A 30 -2.69 0.18 -1.26
N LEU A 31 -3.45 -0.49 -2.14
CA LEU A 31 -3.71 -0.07 -3.52
C LEU A 31 -5.20 0.18 -3.80
N ILE A 32 -6.10 -0.20 -2.89
CA ILE A 32 -7.55 -0.17 -3.12
C ILE A 32 -8.07 1.25 -3.37
N PRO A 33 -7.68 2.29 -2.59
CA PRO A 33 -8.19 3.63 -2.82
C PRO A 33 -7.86 4.18 -4.22
N GLY A 34 -6.63 3.96 -4.70
CA GLY A 34 -6.25 4.32 -6.07
C GLY A 34 -7.05 3.58 -7.12
N ALA A 35 -7.28 2.27 -6.92
CA ALA A 35 -8.07 1.46 -7.85
C ALA A 35 -9.51 1.96 -7.96
N ILE A 36 -10.13 2.31 -6.83
CA ILE A 36 -11.48 2.88 -6.82
C ILE A 36 -11.51 4.21 -7.59
N ILE A 37 -10.51 5.09 -7.41
CA ILE A 37 -10.44 6.35 -8.16
C ILE A 37 -10.35 6.10 -9.67
N LEU A 38 -9.50 5.18 -10.11
CA LEU A 38 -9.39 4.81 -11.52
C LEU A 38 -10.72 4.32 -12.09
N ASP A 39 -11.38 3.39 -11.40
CA ASP A 39 -12.65 2.81 -11.84
C ASP A 39 -13.76 3.87 -11.89
N VAL A 40 -13.87 4.73 -10.87
CA VAL A 40 -14.88 5.79 -10.81
C VAL A 40 -14.66 6.85 -11.88
N VAL A 41 -13.41 7.26 -12.13
CA VAL A 41 -13.10 8.22 -13.21
C VAL A 41 -13.48 7.64 -14.57
N LEU A 42 -13.17 6.37 -14.82
CA LEU A 42 -13.54 5.70 -16.07
C LEU A 42 -15.06 5.57 -16.20
N MET A 43 -15.74 5.17 -15.13
CA MET A 43 -17.20 5.00 -15.10
C MET A 43 -17.95 6.30 -15.37
N LEU A 44 -17.51 7.42 -14.76
CA LEU A 44 -18.19 8.71 -14.91
C LEU A 44 -17.88 9.40 -16.23
N SER A 45 -16.67 9.20 -16.77
CA SER A 45 -16.24 9.91 -17.98
C SER A 45 -16.41 9.11 -19.28
N GLY A 46 -16.42 7.78 -19.20
CA GLY A 46 -16.42 6.90 -20.37
C GLY A 46 -15.20 7.06 -21.29
N SER A 47 -14.15 7.76 -20.84
CA SER A 47 -13.03 8.18 -21.69
C SER A 47 -11.70 7.65 -21.17
N MET A 48 -11.03 6.84 -21.99
CA MET A 48 -9.69 6.32 -21.67
C MET A 48 -8.65 7.44 -21.56
N THR A 49 -8.75 8.48 -22.38
CA THR A 49 -7.84 9.63 -22.32
C THR A 49 -7.98 10.38 -21.00
N LEU A 50 -9.21 10.59 -20.53
CA LEU A 50 -9.43 11.27 -19.25
C LEU A 50 -8.97 10.40 -18.08
N THR A 51 -9.26 9.09 -18.10
CA THR A 51 -8.80 8.14 -17.08
C THR A 51 -7.28 8.08 -17.02
N ALA A 52 -6.59 8.11 -18.16
CA ALA A 52 -5.13 8.11 -18.19
C ALA A 52 -4.54 9.35 -17.51
N VAL A 53 -5.13 10.53 -17.75
CA VAL A 53 -4.66 11.79 -17.16
C VAL A 53 -5.14 11.92 -15.71
N ALA A 54 -6.45 12.09 -15.50
CA ALA A 54 -7.00 12.40 -14.18
C ALA A 54 -6.98 11.19 -13.24
N GLY A 55 -7.34 10.01 -13.75
CA GLY A 55 -7.31 8.77 -12.98
C GLY A 55 -5.88 8.36 -12.64
N GLY A 56 -4.94 8.45 -13.60
CA GLY A 56 -3.52 8.19 -13.38
C GLY A 56 -2.89 9.12 -12.34
N LEU A 57 -3.19 10.42 -12.42
CA LEU A 57 -2.77 11.39 -11.39
C LEU A 57 -3.37 11.05 -10.02
N GLY A 58 -4.68 10.74 -9.96
CA GLY A 58 -5.36 10.36 -8.74
C GLY A 58 -4.76 9.10 -8.10
N TRP A 59 -4.43 8.09 -8.90
CA TRP A 59 -3.75 6.88 -8.46
C TRP A 59 -2.41 7.19 -7.78
N GLY A 60 -1.56 8.00 -8.43
CA GLY A 60 -0.25 8.37 -7.90
C GLY A 60 -0.34 9.18 -6.62
N LEU A 61 -1.23 10.18 -6.59
CA LEU A 61 -1.36 11.10 -5.45
C LEU A 61 -1.93 10.42 -4.20
N ILE A 62 -2.87 9.48 -4.36
CA ILE A 62 -3.51 8.82 -3.21
C ILE A 62 -2.67 7.67 -2.62
N PHE A 63 -1.63 7.22 -3.33
CA PHE A 63 -0.82 6.08 -2.90
C PHE A 63 -0.20 6.30 -1.51
N TYR A 64 0.55 7.38 -1.29
CA TYR A 64 1.16 7.62 0.01
C TYR A 64 0.15 7.91 1.14
N PRO A 65 -0.85 8.80 0.95
CA PRO A 65 -1.87 9.04 1.97
C PRO A 65 -2.65 7.79 2.39
N SER A 66 -2.90 6.86 1.46
CA SER A 66 -3.60 5.61 1.78
C SER A 66 -2.75 4.59 2.54
N ASN A 67 -1.43 4.64 2.37
CA ASN A 67 -0.49 3.76 3.08
C ASN A 67 -0.04 4.35 4.43
N TRP A 68 -0.03 5.68 4.56
CA TRP A 68 0.46 6.39 5.73
C TRP A 68 -0.11 5.88 7.07
N PRO A 69 -1.43 5.62 7.23
CA PRO A 69 -1.98 5.13 8.51
C PRO A 69 -1.38 3.80 8.98
N VAL A 70 -0.85 2.98 8.07
CA VAL A 70 -0.24 1.68 8.38
C VAL A 70 1.25 1.82 8.66
N ILE A 71 1.96 2.67 7.89
CA ILE A 71 3.43 2.81 8.00
C ILE A 71 3.89 3.84 9.02
N ALA A 72 3.05 4.82 9.38
CA ALA A 72 3.41 5.90 10.30
C ALA A 72 3.96 5.43 11.65
N PRO A 73 3.40 4.38 12.29
CA PRO A 73 3.97 3.86 13.55
C PRO A 73 5.41 3.36 13.40
N LEU A 74 5.79 2.85 12.23
CA LEU A 74 7.16 2.38 11.96
C LEU A 74 8.14 3.53 11.70
N HIS A 75 7.68 4.78 11.63
CA HIS A 75 8.54 5.96 11.47
C HIS A 75 8.81 6.66 12.81
N GLN A 76 8.38 6.08 13.94
CA GLN A 76 8.72 6.63 15.25
C GLN A 76 10.21 6.46 15.52
N PRO A 77 10.93 7.53 15.93
CA PRO A 77 12.35 7.43 16.20
C PRO A 77 12.62 6.66 17.50
N VAL A 78 13.67 5.85 17.48
CA VAL A 78 14.22 5.14 18.63
C VAL A 78 15.72 5.34 18.69
N GLU A 79 16.27 5.51 19.89
CA GLU A 79 17.71 5.48 20.10
C GLU A 79 18.15 4.02 20.32
N TYR A 80 19.05 3.54 19.47
CA TYR A 80 19.66 2.22 19.61
C TYR A 80 21.18 2.36 19.58
N ASN A 81 21.83 2.05 20.72
CA ASN A 81 23.27 2.18 20.91
C ASN A 81 23.83 3.57 20.53
N GLY A 82 23.15 4.65 20.92
CA GLY A 82 23.58 6.03 20.65
C GLY A 82 23.32 6.52 19.23
N MET A 83 22.63 5.75 18.38
CA MET A 83 22.22 6.14 17.03
C MET A 83 20.70 6.17 16.91
N MET A 84 20.17 7.06 16.08
CA MET A 84 18.74 7.13 15.79
C MET A 84 18.34 6.13 14.70
N PHE A 85 17.32 5.34 14.99
CA PHE A 85 16.63 4.44 14.06
C PHE A 85 15.15 4.76 14.04
N THR A 86 14.41 4.19 13.09
CA THR A 86 12.96 4.08 13.17
C THR A 86 12.58 2.70 13.70
N LEU A 87 11.35 2.54 14.21
CA LEU A 87 10.81 1.25 14.64
C LEU A 87 10.77 0.19 13.52
#